data_AF-A0A4P9XTM6-F1
#
_entry.id   AF-A0A4P9XTM6-F1
#
_cell.length_a   1.000
_cell.length_b   1.000
_cell.length_c   1.000
_cell.angle_alpha   90.00
_cell.angle_beta   90.00
_cell.angle_gamma   90.00
#
_symmetry.space_group_name_H-M   'P 1'
#
loop_
_entity.id
_entity.type
_entity.pdbx_description
1 polymer ?
#
loop_
_entity_poly.entity_id
_entity_poly.type
_entity_poly.pdbx_seq_one_letter_code
_entity_poly.pdbx_strand_id
1 'polypeptide(L)'
;ADASLGGDPRNQMLKRILFDTPPRTPTVSEEQKAQDQVIERAWALERQRTIDAHHQELARQWAKMEEAHDELLKADARLYRVANNYEHGMAFPRQMRAPTHTPPVGGWNYDFKA
;
A
#
# COMPACT_ATOMS: atom_id res chain seq x y z
N ALA A 1 8.34 8.06 50.53
CA ALA A 1 9.01 8.28 49.24
C ALA A 1 7.93 8.49 48.20
N ASP A 2 7.52 9.74 48.01
CA ASP A 2 6.40 10.10 47.14
C ASP A 2 6.88 11.24 46.24
N ALA A 3 7.30 10.89 45.03
CA ALA A 3 7.95 11.79 44.10
C ALA A 3 7.04 12.03 42.88
N SER A 4 6.62 13.29 42.71
CA SER A 4 6.44 13.93 41.40
C SER A 4 5.20 13.60 40.54
N LEU A 5 4.08 13.10 41.10
CA LEU A 5 2.85 12.91 40.30
C LEU A 5 2.05 14.21 40.03
N GLY A 6 2.45 15.33 40.63
CA GLY A 6 1.88 16.65 40.39
C GLY A 6 2.85 17.56 39.64
N GLY A 7 2.59 17.79 38.34
CA GLY A 7 2.97 19.07 37.72
C GLY A 7 4.05 19.09 36.64
N ASP A 8 4.29 18.03 35.86
CA ASP A 8 5.02 18.23 34.60
C ASP A 8 4.08 18.92 33.58
N PRO A 9 4.37 20.17 33.13
CA PRO A 9 3.57 20.87 32.13
C PRO A 9 3.46 20.11 30.80
N ARG A 10 4.41 19.22 30.50
CA ARG A 10 4.37 18.34 29.32
C ARG A 10 3.22 17.35 29.40
N ASN A 11 2.94 16.80 30.58
CA ASN A 11 1.83 15.88 30.78
C ASN A 11 0.48 16.57 30.65
N GLN A 12 0.38 17.85 31.00
CA GLN A 12 -0.82 18.66 30.79
C GLN A 12 -1.01 19.01 29.30
N MET A 13 0.06 19.36 28.60
CA MET A 13 0.07 19.58 27.15
C MET A 13 -0.36 18.30 26.39
N LEU A 14 0.21 17.15 26.77
CA LEU A 14 -0.16 15.83 26.24
C LEU A 14 -1.63 15.53 26.47
N LYS A 15 -2.12 15.73 27.71
CA LYS A 15 -3.55 15.55 28.01
C LYS A 15 -4.44 16.48 27.18
N ARG A 16 -4.01 17.72 26.94
CA ARG A 16 -4.75 18.66 26.08
C ARG A 16 -4.77 18.19 24.62
N ILE A 17 -3.64 17.77 24.07
CA ILE A 17 -3.57 17.28 22.68
C ILE A 17 -4.39 15.99 22.50
N LEU A 18 -4.36 15.08 23.48
CA LEU A 18 -5.02 13.78 23.40
C LEU A 18 -6.51 13.82 23.73
N PHE A 19 -6.92 14.73 24.63
CA PHE A 19 -8.28 14.79 25.17
C PHE A 19 -8.94 16.15 24.95
N ASP A 20 -8.45 16.96 24.01
CA ASP A 20 -9.17 18.16 23.58
C ASP A 20 -10.56 17.76 23.10
N THR A 21 -11.53 18.63 23.41
CA THR A 21 -12.92 18.39 23.03
C THR A 21 -13.00 18.33 21.51
N PRO A 22 -13.61 17.28 20.92
CA PRO A 22 -13.67 17.15 19.47
C PRO A 22 -14.32 18.41 18.88
N PRO A 23 -13.80 18.90 17.74
CA PRO A 23 -14.34 20.10 17.11
C PRO A 23 -15.84 19.90 16.85
N ARG A 24 -16.62 20.96 17.07
CA ARG A 24 -18.06 20.94 16.79
C ARG A 24 -18.27 20.56 15.33
N THR A 25 -19.12 19.58 15.07
CA THR A 25 -19.47 19.19 13.71
C THR A 25 -20.16 20.36 13.00
N PRO A 26 -19.76 20.70 11.76
CA PRO A 26 -20.43 21.76 11.02
C PRO A 26 -21.88 21.35 10.75
N THR A 27 -22.81 22.30 10.83
CA THR A 27 -24.20 22.08 10.41
C THR A 27 -24.25 22.06 8.88
N VAL A 28 -24.31 20.86 8.31
CA VAL A 28 -24.37 20.65 6.86
C VAL A 28 -25.81 20.79 6.36
N SER A 29 -26.01 21.55 5.27
CA SER A 29 -27.31 21.63 4.60
C SER A 29 -27.70 20.29 3.94
N GLU A 30 -28.99 20.03 3.72
CA GLU A 30 -29.44 18.81 3.03
C GLU A 30 -28.88 18.71 1.59
N GLU A 31 -28.70 19.86 0.93
CA GLU A 31 -28.09 19.92 -0.41
C GLU A 31 -26.63 19.49 -0.40
N GLN A 32 -25.84 19.94 0.59
CA GLN A 32 -24.45 19.50 0.75
C GLN A 32 -24.36 18.01 1.09
N LYS A 33 -25.25 17.49 1.95
CA LYS A 33 -25.30 16.04 2.22
C LYS A 33 -25.55 15.25 0.93
N ALA A 34 -26.44 15.74 0.06
CA ALA A 34 -26.69 15.09 -1.23
C ALA A 34 -25.47 15.14 -2.15
N GLN A 35 -24.76 16.28 -2.21
CA GLN A 35 -23.51 16.40 -2.98
C GLN A 35 -22.43 15.45 -2.47
N ASP A 36 -22.21 15.40 -1.15
CA ASP A 36 -21.24 14.52 -0.53
C ASP A 36 -21.54 13.05 -0.83
N GLN A 37 -22.81 12.63 -0.77
CA GLN A 37 -23.23 11.27 -1.15
C GLN A 37 -22.90 10.94 -2.61
N VAL A 38 -23.06 11.89 -3.53
CA VAL A 38 -22.72 11.70 -4.95
C VAL A 38 -21.20 11.55 -5.11
N ILE A 39 -20.42 12.39 -4.44
CA ILE A 39 -18.95 12.33 -4.46
C ILE A 39 -18.46 10.98 -3.91
N GLU A 40 -18.99 10.54 -2.77
CA GLU A 40 -18.64 9.27 -2.16
C GLU A 40 -18.97 8.08 -3.05
N ARG A 41 -20.15 8.08 -3.68
CA ARG A 41 -20.55 7.02 -4.63
C ARG A 41 -19.65 6.99 -5.86
N ALA A 42 -19.34 8.16 -6.43
CA ALA A 42 -18.45 8.26 -7.58
C ALA A 42 -17.04 7.75 -7.24
N TRP A 43 -16.52 8.10 -6.06
CA TRP A 43 -15.23 7.62 -5.56
C TRP A 43 -15.24 6.10 -5.33
N ALA A 44 -16.29 5.56 -4.72
CA ALA A 44 -16.43 4.12 -4.52
C ALA A 44 -16.44 3.36 -5.85
N LEU A 45 -17.15 3.88 -6.86
CA LEU A 45 -17.17 3.31 -8.20
C LEU A 45 -15.79 3.34 -8.87
N GLU A 46 -15.06 4.44 -8.77
CA GLU A 46 -13.72 4.57 -9.36
C GLU A 46 -12.70 3.66 -8.68
N ARG A 47 -12.79 3.53 -7.34
CA ARG A 47 -11.97 2.59 -6.58
C ARG A 47 -12.24 1.15 -7.00
N GLN A 48 -13.51 0.79 -7.18
CA GLN A 48 -13.89 -0.53 -7.69
C GLN A 48 -13.28 -0.79 -9.07
N ARG A 49 -13.41 0.16 -10.01
CA ARG A 49 -12.81 0.04 -11.35
C ARG A 49 -11.30 -0.15 -11.31
N THR A 50 -10.60 0.61 -10.45
CA THR A 50 -9.15 0.49 -10.29
C THR A 50 -8.75 -0.90 -9.78
N ILE A 51 -9.49 -1.42 -8.79
CA ILE A 51 -9.28 -2.75 -8.23
C ILE A 51 -9.56 -3.82 -9.29
N ASP A 52 -10.71 -3.76 -9.96
CA ASP A 52 -11.11 -4.71 -10.99
C ASP A 52 -10.11 -4.75 -12.15
N ALA A 53 -9.63 -3.57 -12.60
CA ALA A 53 -8.61 -3.48 -13.64
C ALA A 53 -7.29 -4.12 -13.21
N HIS A 54 -6.85 -3.90 -11.97
CA HIS A 54 -5.65 -4.54 -11.44
C HIS A 54 -5.80 -6.06 -11.34
N HIS A 55 -6.96 -6.55 -10.87
CA HIS A 55 -7.25 -7.98 -10.81
C HIS A 55 -7.30 -8.63 -12.20
N GLN A 56 -7.90 -7.96 -13.18
CA GLN A 56 -7.91 -8.44 -14.57
C GLN A 56 -6.49 -8.57 -15.13
N GLU A 57 -5.62 -7.60 -14.85
CA GLU A 57 -4.24 -7.65 -15.29
C GLU A 57 -3.44 -8.77 -14.61
N LEU A 58 -3.61 -8.96 -13.30
CA LEU A 58 -3.03 -10.11 -12.58
C LEU A 58 -3.51 -11.45 -13.15
N ALA A 59 -4.80 -11.55 -13.48
CA ALA A 59 -5.35 -12.76 -14.09
C ALA A 59 -4.75 -13.04 -15.48
N ARG A 60 -4.51 -12.00 -16.29
CA ARG A 60 -3.81 -12.14 -17.58
C ARG A 60 -2.37 -12.60 -17.40
N GLN A 61 -1.65 -12.01 -16.46
CA GLN A 61 -0.27 -12.39 -16.14
C GLN A 61 -0.22 -13.85 -15.66
N TRP A 62 -1.14 -14.25 -14.80
CA TRP A 62 -1.27 -15.63 -14.35
C TRP A 62 -1.51 -16.59 -15.52
N ALA A 63 -2.49 -16.31 -16.38
CA ALA A 63 -2.79 -17.17 -17.53
C ALA A 63 -1.57 -17.33 -18.45
N LYS A 64 -0.77 -16.28 -18.62
CA LYS A 64 0.48 -16.35 -19.39
C LYS A 64 1.58 -17.13 -18.68
N MET A 65 1.68 -17.03 -17.36
CA MET A 65 2.61 -17.86 -16.58
C MET A 65 2.23 -19.34 -16.69
N GLU A 66 0.95 -19.68 -16.60
CA GLU A 66 0.44 -21.04 -16.75
C GLU A 66 0.71 -21.61 -18.14
N GLU A 67 0.41 -20.86 -19.21
CA GLU A 67 0.71 -21.25 -20.59
C GLU A 67 2.20 -21.56 -20.79
N ALA A 68 3.08 -20.68 -20.32
CA ALA A 68 4.53 -20.88 -20.42
C ALA A 68 5.02 -22.08 -19.59
N HIS A 69 4.38 -22.35 -18.45
CA HIS A 69 4.71 -23.46 -17.57
C HIS A 69 4.31 -24.81 -18.18
N ASP A 70 3.13 -24.86 -18.80
CA ASP A 70 2.64 -26.01 -19.57
C ASP A 70 3.55 -26.31 -20.78
N GLU A 71 4.03 -25.27 -21.47
CA GLU A 71 4.99 -25.43 -22.56
C GLU A 71 6.33 -25.98 -22.05
N LEU A 72 6.83 -25.44 -20.94
CA LEU A 72 8.07 -25.92 -20.32
C LEU A 72 7.97 -27.39 -19.88
N LEU A 73 6.83 -27.81 -19.33
CA LEU A 73 6.58 -29.20 -18.95
C LEU A 73 6.67 -30.16 -20.13
N LYS A 74 6.14 -29.74 -21.29
CA LYS A 74 6.19 -30.53 -22.54
C LYS A 74 7.59 -30.58 -23.13
N ALA A 75 8.37 -29.51 -23.01
CA ALA A 75 9.70 -29.40 -23.59
C ALA A 75 10.80 -30.08 -22.75
N ASP A 76 10.89 -29.79 -21.44
CA ASP A 76 11.93 -30.32 -20.55
C ASP A 76 11.43 -30.46 -19.10
N ALA A 77 11.23 -31.71 -18.67
CA ALA A 77 10.79 -32.05 -17.32
C ALA A 77 11.79 -31.67 -16.21
N ARG A 78 13.09 -31.57 -16.51
CA ARG A 78 14.11 -31.17 -15.54
C ARG A 78 14.02 -29.67 -15.26
N LEU A 79 13.90 -28.84 -16.30
CA LEU A 79 13.76 -27.39 -16.15
C LEU A 79 12.44 -27.04 -15.44
N TYR A 80 11.36 -27.71 -15.79
CA TYR A 80 10.07 -27.59 -15.09
C TYR A 80 10.19 -27.84 -13.58
N ARG A 81 10.91 -28.91 -13.20
CA ARG A 81 11.12 -29.25 -11.78
C ARG A 81 11.91 -28.17 -11.04
N VAL A 82 12.95 -27.63 -11.67
CA VAL A 82 13.78 -26.56 -11.07
C VAL A 82 12.98 -25.26 -10.94
N ALA A 83 12.19 -24.89 -11.95
CA ALA A 83 11.35 -23.69 -11.91
C ALA A 83 10.27 -23.74 -10.80
N ASN A 84 9.77 -24.94 -10.49
CA ASN A 84 8.81 -25.16 -9.39
C ASN A 84 9.43 -25.26 -8.01
N ASN A 85 10.76 -25.19 -7.90
CA ASN A 85 11.40 -25.26 -6.60
C ASN A 85 11.17 -23.96 -5.84
N TYR A 86 10.43 -24.03 -4.73
CA TYR A 86 10.16 -22.87 -3.90
C TYR A 86 11.44 -22.46 -3.14
N GLU A 87 12.00 -21.30 -3.49
CA GLU A 87 13.13 -20.72 -2.78
C GLU A 87 12.69 -20.23 -1.39
N HIS A 88 13.02 -21.03 -0.36
CA HIS A 88 12.76 -20.66 1.02
C HIS A 88 13.65 -19.47 1.40
N GLY A 89 13.02 -18.37 1.84
CA GLY A 89 13.74 -17.16 2.28
C GLY A 89 13.99 -16.13 1.18
N MET A 90 13.37 -16.28 0.00
CA MET A 90 13.41 -15.22 -1.01
C MET A 90 12.73 -13.96 -0.48
N ALA A 91 13.48 -12.86 -0.41
CA ALA A 91 13.01 -11.56 0.03
C ALA A 91 13.23 -10.53 -1.06
N PHE A 92 12.39 -9.49 -1.08
CA PHE A 92 12.59 -8.38 -1.98
C PHE A 92 13.96 -7.70 -1.71
N PRO A 93 14.74 -7.39 -2.76
CA PRO A 93 16.01 -6.70 -2.60
C PRO A 93 15.83 -5.36 -1.87
N ARG A 94 16.70 -5.04 -0.91
CA ARG A 94 16.63 -3.78 -0.13
C ARG A 94 16.80 -2.53 -1.00
N GLN A 95 17.40 -2.68 -2.18
CA GLN A 95 17.59 -1.63 -3.17
C GLN A 95 16.28 -1.26 -3.86
N MET A 96 15.28 -2.15 -3.87
CA MET A 96 13.94 -1.88 -4.41
C MET A 96 13.14 -1.04 -3.39
N ARG A 97 13.24 0.28 -3.53
CA ARG A 97 12.60 1.24 -2.62
C ARG A 97 11.17 1.55 -3.07
N ALA A 98 10.33 1.89 -2.10
CA ALA A 98 9.00 2.45 -2.38
C ALA A 98 9.14 3.79 -3.14
N PRO A 99 8.25 4.09 -4.10
CA PRO A 99 8.26 5.35 -4.82
C PRO A 99 8.09 6.56 -3.89
N THR A 100 8.80 7.65 -4.17
CA THR A 100 8.70 8.93 -3.46
C THR A 100 7.92 9.96 -4.29
N HIS A 101 7.32 10.95 -3.63
CA HIS A 101 6.57 12.02 -4.33
C HIS A 101 7.44 12.83 -5.31
N THR A 102 8.69 13.13 -4.93
CA THR A 102 9.68 13.76 -5.80
C THR A 102 10.89 12.84 -5.97
N PRO A 103 11.54 12.83 -7.14
CA PRO A 103 12.72 12.00 -7.36
C PRO A 103 13.91 12.49 -6.52
N PRO A 104 14.86 11.60 -6.18
CA PRO A 104 16.11 12.01 -5.55
C PRO A 104 16.97 12.84 -6.51
N VAL A 105 17.83 13.71 -5.97
CA VAL A 105 18.72 14.59 -6.77
C VAL A 105 19.60 13.78 -7.73
N GLY A 106 20.10 12.62 -7.28
CA GLY A 106 20.94 11.73 -8.09
C GLY A 106 20.17 10.78 -9.00
N GLY A 107 18.83 10.77 -8.97
CA GLY A 107 17.99 9.88 -9.78
C GLY A 107 18.33 8.40 -9.61
N TRP A 108 19.15 7.88 -10.53
CA TRP A 108 19.58 6.49 -10.61
C TRP A 108 21.09 6.34 -10.34
N ASN A 109 21.48 5.29 -9.62
CA ASN A 109 22.90 5.00 -9.36
C ASN A 109 23.48 4.11 -10.47
N TYR A 110 24.23 4.70 -11.40
CA TYR A 110 24.89 3.98 -12.49
C TYR A 110 26.18 3.26 -12.06
N ASP A 111 26.76 3.62 -10.93
CA ASP A 111 28.02 3.06 -10.43
C ASP A 111 27.79 1.83 -9.52
N PHE A 112 26.58 1.27 -9.52
CA PHE A 112 26.23 0.13 -8.68
C PHE A 112 27.12 -1.08 -8.98
N LYS A 113 27.73 -1.64 -7.93
CA LYS A 113 28.49 -2.90 -7.96
C LYS A 113 27.78 -3.91 -7.06
N ALA A 114 27.48 -5.08 -7.63
CA ALA A 114 26.80 -6.19 -6.98
C ALA A 114 27.71 -6.94 -6.00
#